data_AF-A0A7S0G4C0-F1
#
_entry.id   AF-A0A7S0G4C0-F1
#
_cell.length_a   1.000
_cell.length_b   1.000
_cell.length_c   1.000
_cell.angle_alpha   90.00
_cell.angle_beta   90.00
_cell.angle_gamma   90.00
#
_symmetry.space_group_name_H-M   'P 1'
#
loop_
_entity.id
_entity.type
_entity.pdbx_description
1 polymer ?
#
loop_
_entity_poly.entity_id
_entity_poly.type
_entity_poly.pdbx_seq_one_letter_code
_entity_poly.pdbx_strand_id
1 'polypeptide(L)'
;MEILESAAFVPSGARVSRRRCRVTCTVYEPTRHSRGKVLVSNLSASARTLFSPAQNQAQNAPTDDKQMLLKLFKQLALLGKIFSVIIVLMASIAVVSLARTQAVFVFTAVAAVCGVFALHVVYQHVEFMMCSVAANVLTPPIAPVNRRPKRIFLVRHGESEGNVDRNLYRVLPDNKLELTEKGKRQAFEAGKKLKQEIGDENVLFYVSPYARTRQTLAEMLEAGAFRDYSVMENPHLREQEFGNFQDPKKFDHYTKERETCGWFYHRMPGGESGADLYTRAHLFLETLFKDVDRFSGTDQAVENVVIVTHGLTMRLICMRYFGWSVEYIQQVRPPANAESWKFEKADDVTGYELATDVSLSSPEADLIAEDPSNAWQTLTERWRRRFFEKKMSPRRA
;
A
#
# COMPACT_ATOMS: atom_id res chain seq x y z
N MET A 1 19.99 -16.35 -42.43
CA MET A 1 19.18 -17.58 -42.52
C MET A 1 18.52 -17.77 -41.17
N GLU A 2 17.41 -17.03 -40.98
CA GLU A 2 16.02 -17.56 -40.87
C GLU A 2 15.76 -18.02 -39.43
N ILE A 3 15.19 -17.23 -38.51
CA ILE A 3 13.84 -16.60 -38.48
C ILE A 3 12.76 -17.55 -38.98
N LEU A 4 12.10 -18.22 -38.04
CA LEU A 4 10.74 -18.73 -38.22
C LEU A 4 9.83 -17.98 -37.25
N GLU A 5 9.07 -17.08 -37.85
CA GLU A 5 7.88 -16.45 -37.27
C GLU A 5 6.75 -17.49 -37.21
N SER A 6 6.09 -17.60 -36.07
CA SER A 6 4.74 -18.17 -35.99
C SER A 6 3.78 -17.08 -35.51
N ALA A 7 3.02 -16.56 -36.46
CA ALA A 7 1.94 -15.62 -36.23
C ALA A 7 0.76 -16.30 -35.53
N ALA A 8 0.20 -15.64 -34.51
CA ALA A 8 -1.15 -15.93 -34.01
C ALA A 8 -1.77 -14.65 -33.40
N PHE A 9 -2.64 -14.03 -34.22
CA PHE A 9 -3.87 -13.29 -33.90
C PHE A 9 -3.96 -12.49 -32.57
N VAL A 10 -3.93 -11.16 -32.69
CA VAL A 10 -4.24 -10.19 -31.63
C VAL A 10 -5.63 -9.59 -31.90
N PRO A 11 -6.61 -9.66 -30.98
CA PRO A 11 -7.80 -8.83 -31.08
C PRO A 11 -7.43 -7.38 -30.75
N SER A 12 -7.77 -6.48 -31.67
CA SER A 12 -7.58 -5.03 -31.54
C SER A 12 -8.33 -4.48 -30.32
N GLY A 13 -7.61 -3.90 -29.35
CA GLY A 13 -8.26 -3.15 -28.26
C GLY A 13 -7.43 -2.76 -27.03
N ALA A 14 -6.27 -3.40 -26.75
CA ALA A 14 -5.50 -3.10 -25.53
C ALA A 14 -4.24 -2.27 -25.82
N ARG A 15 -4.18 -1.04 -25.29
CA ARG A 15 -3.01 -0.15 -25.38
C ARG A 15 -1.92 -0.64 -24.42
N VAL A 16 -1.00 -1.50 -24.89
CA VAL A 16 0.15 -1.96 -24.10
C VAL A 16 1.21 -0.85 -24.04
N SER A 17 1.31 -0.17 -22.89
CA SER A 17 2.38 0.80 -22.61
C SER A 17 3.72 0.08 -22.39
N ARG A 18 4.55 -0.04 -23.43
CA ARG A 18 5.99 -0.35 -23.28
C ARG A 18 6.74 0.95 -22.97
N ARG A 19 7.20 1.14 -21.72
CA ARG A 19 8.25 2.13 -21.41
C ARG A 19 9.54 1.42 -21.00
N ARG A 20 10.59 1.61 -21.80
CA ARG A 20 11.99 1.26 -21.47
C ARG A 20 12.47 2.19 -20.35
N CYS A 21 12.88 1.64 -19.21
CA CYS A 21 13.63 2.39 -18.20
C CYS A 21 15.07 2.58 -18.69
N ARG A 22 15.50 3.84 -18.84
CA ARG A 22 16.90 4.23 -19.01
C ARG A 22 17.29 4.99 -17.74
N VAL A 23 18.17 4.41 -16.94
CA VAL A 23 18.72 5.07 -15.73
C VAL A 23 19.91 5.91 -16.17
N THR A 24 19.80 7.23 -16.09
CA THR A 24 20.93 8.17 -16.21
C THR A 24 21.29 8.69 -14.83
N CYS A 25 22.47 8.32 -14.35
CA CYS A 25 23.07 8.85 -13.13
C CYS A 25 23.87 10.10 -13.51
N THR A 26 23.48 11.28 -13.02
CA THR A 26 24.26 12.51 -13.13
C THR A 26 24.98 12.76 -11.81
N VAL A 27 26.31 12.61 -11.83
CA VAL A 27 27.23 13.04 -10.77
C VAL A 27 27.54 14.53 -10.99
N TYR A 28 27.44 15.35 -9.94
CA TYR A 28 27.74 16.79 -10.01
C TYR A 28 29.03 17.08 -9.23
N GLU A 29 30.09 17.50 -9.93
CA GLU A 29 31.33 18.04 -9.35
C GLU A 29 31.22 19.56 -9.17
N PRO A 30 31.73 20.16 -8.08
CA PRO A 30 31.78 21.61 -7.95
C PRO A 30 33.18 22.18 -8.22
N THR A 31 33.31 22.98 -9.30
CA THR A 31 34.48 23.84 -9.53
C THR A 31 34.37 25.20 -8.82
N ARG A 32 35.50 25.67 -8.29
CA ARG A 32 35.72 26.95 -7.58
C ARG A 32 35.77 28.17 -8.53
N HIS A 33 35.46 29.32 -7.93
CA HIS A 33 35.86 30.71 -8.26
C HIS A 33 34.96 31.58 -9.17
N SER A 34 34.13 32.42 -8.52
CA SER A 34 34.23 33.89 -8.62
C SER A 34 33.40 34.55 -7.50
N ARG A 35 34.03 34.82 -6.35
CA ARG A 35 33.44 35.58 -5.23
C ARG A 35 33.72 37.07 -5.44
N GLY A 36 32.73 37.94 -5.24
CA GLY A 36 33.01 39.32 -4.86
C GLY A 36 31.96 40.39 -5.20
N LYS A 37 31.23 40.29 -6.32
CA LYS A 37 30.39 41.43 -6.78
C LYS A 37 28.94 41.10 -7.14
N VAL A 38 28.50 39.85 -7.01
CA VAL A 38 27.13 39.41 -7.38
C VAL A 38 26.20 39.29 -6.15
N LEU A 39 26.72 39.46 -4.93
CA LEU A 39 25.98 39.12 -3.71
C LEU A 39 24.91 40.16 -3.32
N VAL A 40 25.10 41.45 -3.63
CA VAL A 40 24.19 42.52 -3.16
C VAL A 40 22.97 42.70 -4.07
N SER A 41 23.12 42.51 -5.39
CA SER A 41 21.99 42.60 -6.33
C SER A 41 21.02 41.41 -6.23
N ASN A 42 21.55 40.20 -5.94
CA ASN A 42 20.74 38.97 -5.85
C ASN A 42 19.95 38.82 -4.54
N LEU A 43 20.33 39.50 -3.46
CA LEU A 43 19.61 39.47 -2.19
C LEU A 43 18.25 40.20 -2.26
N SER A 44 18.18 41.32 -3.00
CA SER A 44 16.92 42.05 -3.18
C SER A 44 15.94 41.34 -4.14
N ALA A 45 16.47 40.56 -5.08
CA ALA A 45 15.68 39.78 -6.04
C ALA A 45 15.11 38.50 -5.39
N SER A 46 15.94 37.79 -4.62
CA SER A 46 15.54 36.54 -3.94
C SER A 46 14.38 36.75 -2.95
N ALA A 47 14.39 37.88 -2.23
CA ALA A 47 13.31 38.28 -1.33
C ALA A 47 12.01 38.70 -2.04
N ARG A 48 12.02 39.07 -3.33
CA ARG A 48 10.77 39.31 -4.07
C ARG A 48 10.17 38.02 -4.62
N THR A 49 11.01 37.08 -5.06
CA THR A 49 10.58 35.77 -5.57
C THR A 49 10.04 34.83 -4.50
N LEU A 50 10.53 34.91 -3.26
CA LEU A 50 10.04 34.07 -2.14
C LEU A 50 8.71 34.55 -1.53
N PHE A 51 8.39 35.86 -1.64
CA PHE A 51 7.20 36.45 -1.00
C PHE A 51 5.96 36.53 -1.90
N SER A 52 6.13 36.45 -3.23
CA SER A 52 5.02 36.49 -4.19
C SER A 52 3.98 35.37 -4.01
N PRO A 53 4.36 34.10 -3.78
CA PRO A 53 3.39 33.01 -3.60
C PRO A 53 2.62 33.11 -2.29
N ALA A 54 3.30 33.47 -1.20
CA ALA A 54 2.71 33.59 0.14
C ALA A 54 1.76 34.80 0.25
N GLN A 55 2.06 35.93 -0.42
CA GLN A 55 1.15 37.07 -0.49
C GLN A 55 -0.12 36.76 -1.30
N ASN A 56 0.00 36.00 -2.39
CA ASN A 56 -1.15 35.57 -3.19
C ASN A 56 -2.04 34.55 -2.45
N GLN A 57 -1.45 33.64 -1.66
CA GLN A 57 -2.21 32.69 -0.83
C GLN A 57 -2.91 33.38 0.35
N ALA A 58 -2.29 34.37 0.99
CA ALA A 58 -2.91 35.16 2.05
C ALA A 58 -4.13 35.97 1.56
N GLN A 59 -4.26 36.24 0.26
CA GLN A 59 -5.44 36.91 -0.30
C GLN A 59 -6.70 36.03 -0.31
N ASN A 60 -6.57 34.71 -0.17
CA ASN A 60 -7.69 33.76 -0.27
C ASN A 60 -8.12 33.12 1.07
N ALA A 61 -7.53 33.54 2.19
CA ALA A 61 -7.88 33.05 3.54
C ALA A 61 -9.18 33.69 4.10
N PRO A 62 -9.91 33.00 5.01
CA PRO A 62 -11.07 33.56 5.72
C PRO A 62 -10.74 34.89 6.43
N THR A 63 -11.74 35.78 6.50
CA THR A 63 -11.55 37.23 6.70
C THR A 63 -10.85 37.63 8.01
N ASP A 64 -11.00 36.85 9.07
CA ASP A 64 -10.52 37.19 10.42
C ASP A 64 -9.03 36.85 10.62
N ASP A 65 -8.58 35.67 10.18
CA ASP A 65 -7.16 35.25 10.27
C ASP A 65 -6.26 36.02 9.29
N LYS A 66 -6.82 36.41 8.14
CA LYS A 66 -6.13 37.16 7.09
C LYS A 66 -5.62 38.51 7.59
N GLN A 67 -6.40 39.24 8.37
CA GLN A 67 -5.98 40.55 8.89
C GLN A 67 -4.91 40.43 9.97
N MET A 68 -4.97 39.42 10.84
CA MET A 68 -3.97 39.18 11.87
C MET A 68 -2.62 38.83 11.24
N LEU A 69 -2.61 37.90 10.29
CA LEU A 69 -1.40 37.46 9.59
C LEU A 69 -0.77 38.61 8.78
N LEU A 70 -1.57 39.40 8.04
CA LEU A 70 -1.04 40.56 7.30
C LEU A 70 -0.45 41.64 8.23
N LYS A 71 -1.03 41.86 9.41
CA LYS A 71 -0.47 42.78 10.42
C LYS A 71 0.86 42.24 10.95
N LEU A 72 0.93 40.95 11.26
CA LEU A 72 2.15 40.30 11.74
C LEU A 72 3.28 40.38 10.70
N PHE A 73 2.99 40.06 9.43
CA PHE A 73 3.97 40.16 8.34
C PHE A 73 4.48 41.59 8.14
N LYS A 74 3.60 42.60 8.23
CA LYS A 74 4.02 44.02 8.13
C LYS A 74 4.91 44.44 9.30
N GLN A 75 4.59 44.02 10.53
CA GLN A 75 5.42 44.30 11.71
C GLN A 75 6.80 43.65 11.62
N LEU A 76 6.87 42.40 11.16
CA LEU A 76 8.13 41.68 10.98
C LEU A 76 9.01 42.27 9.87
N ALA A 77 8.40 42.70 8.75
CA ALA A 77 9.13 43.40 7.68
C ALA A 77 9.68 44.75 8.15
N LEU A 78 8.96 45.45 9.04
CA LEU A 78 9.44 46.69 9.65
C LEU A 78 10.62 46.43 10.60
N LEU A 79 10.52 45.39 11.44
CA LEU A 79 11.62 44.96 12.32
C LEU A 79 12.88 44.60 11.52
N GLY A 80 12.74 43.86 10.42
CA GLY A 80 13.86 43.52 9.53
C GLY A 80 14.55 44.74 8.92
N LYS A 81 13.79 45.78 8.55
CA LYS A 81 14.34 47.06 8.07
C LYS A 81 15.09 47.82 9.16
N ILE A 82 14.53 47.88 10.37
CA ILE A 82 15.17 48.53 11.52
C ILE A 82 16.48 47.82 11.87
N PHE A 83 16.49 46.48 11.89
CA PHE A 83 17.70 45.70 12.13
C PHE A 83 18.77 45.92 11.06
N SER A 84 18.39 45.98 9.79
CA SER A 84 19.34 46.24 8.69
C SER A 84 20.02 47.61 8.84
N VAL A 85 19.27 48.63 9.27
CA VAL A 85 19.81 49.96 9.55
C VAL A 85 20.77 49.94 10.75
N ILE A 86 20.42 49.24 11.83
CA ILE A 86 21.28 49.10 13.01
C ILE A 86 22.60 48.41 12.63
N ILE A 87 22.57 47.36 11.81
CA ILE A 87 23.77 46.65 11.34
C ILE A 87 24.69 47.59 10.56
N VAL A 88 24.14 48.38 9.62
CA VAL A 88 24.93 49.34 8.83
C VAL A 88 25.51 50.43 9.73
N LEU A 89 24.76 50.91 10.72
CA LEU A 89 25.23 51.91 11.67
C LEU A 89 26.37 51.37 12.54
N MET A 90 26.23 50.15 13.09
CA MET A 90 27.25 49.50 13.91
C MET A 90 28.52 49.18 13.11
N ALA A 91 28.38 48.72 11.86
CA ALA A 91 29.50 48.50 10.95
C ALA A 91 30.22 49.82 10.63
N SER A 92 29.47 50.90 10.42
CA SER A 92 30.04 52.24 10.17
C SER A 92 30.80 52.77 11.38
N ILE A 93 30.25 52.60 12.59
CA ILE A 93 30.92 52.97 13.85
C ILE A 93 32.20 52.15 14.04
N ALA A 94 32.17 50.84 13.77
CA ALA A 94 33.35 49.98 13.87
C ALA A 94 34.47 50.41 12.90
N VAL A 95 34.14 50.75 11.65
CA VAL A 95 35.09 51.25 10.64
C VAL A 95 35.73 52.57 11.07
N VAL A 96 34.95 53.50 11.63
CA VAL A 96 35.47 54.77 12.15
C VAL A 96 36.38 54.56 13.37
N SER A 97 36.05 53.58 14.23
CA SER A 97 36.85 53.27 15.43
C SER A 97 38.16 52.55 15.12
N LEU A 98 38.23 51.77 14.03
CA LEU A 98 39.45 51.11 13.53
C LEU A 98 40.53 52.09 13.04
N ALA A 99 40.16 53.34 12.73
CA ALA A 99 41.10 54.38 12.31
C ALA A 99 41.93 55.00 13.46
N ARG A 100 41.62 54.66 14.73
CA ARG A 100 42.38 55.10 15.91
C ARG A 100 42.86 53.88 16.69
N THR A 101 44.16 53.61 16.66
CA THR A 101 44.79 52.38 17.19
C THR A 101 44.61 52.18 18.69
N GLN A 102 44.12 51.00 19.10
CA GLN A 102 44.55 50.19 20.25
C GLN A 102 43.87 48.81 20.19
N ALA A 103 44.59 47.72 20.51
CA ALA A 103 44.14 46.32 20.37
C ALA A 103 42.79 45.99 21.06
N VAL A 104 42.42 46.72 22.10
CA VAL A 104 41.15 46.56 22.83
C VAL A 104 39.94 46.89 21.94
N PHE A 105 40.07 47.83 20.99
CA PHE A 105 38.99 48.20 20.07
C PHE A 105 38.77 47.16 18.95
N VAL A 106 39.81 46.41 18.59
CA VAL A 106 39.69 45.33 17.59
C VAL A 106 38.90 44.16 18.18
N PHE A 107 39.15 43.80 19.44
CA PHE A 107 38.40 42.74 20.11
C PHE A 107 36.91 43.09 20.30
N THR A 108 36.59 44.33 20.70
CA THR A 108 35.20 44.78 20.81
C THR A 108 34.50 44.87 19.45
N ALA A 109 35.19 45.31 18.41
CA ALA A 109 34.65 45.32 17.05
C ALA A 109 34.39 43.90 16.52
N VAL A 110 35.31 42.95 16.74
CA VAL A 110 35.13 41.54 16.34
C VAL A 110 33.98 40.91 17.13
N ALA A 111 33.88 41.14 18.44
CA ALA A 111 32.77 40.64 19.26
C ALA A 111 31.42 41.21 18.80
N ALA A 112 31.36 42.49 18.43
CA ALA A 112 30.15 43.11 17.89
C ALA A 112 29.76 42.51 16.53
N VAL A 113 30.72 42.28 15.62
CA VAL A 113 30.47 41.63 14.32
C VAL A 113 30.01 40.19 14.49
N CYS A 114 30.62 39.42 15.41
CA CYS A 114 30.18 38.07 15.75
C CYS A 114 28.77 38.06 16.36
N GLY A 115 28.45 39.02 17.23
CA GLY A 115 27.10 39.19 17.80
C GLY A 115 26.05 39.50 16.73
N VAL A 116 26.37 40.39 15.79
CA VAL A 116 25.51 40.69 14.64
C VAL A 116 25.30 39.47 13.75
N PHE A 117 26.37 38.71 13.48
CA PHE A 117 26.27 37.48 12.69
C PHE A 117 25.42 36.41 13.37
N ALA A 118 25.60 36.21 14.69
CA ALA A 118 24.77 35.30 15.47
C ALA A 118 23.29 35.72 15.45
N LEU A 119 23.01 37.01 15.60
CA LEU A 119 21.64 37.52 15.54
C LEU A 119 21.01 37.36 14.15
N HIS A 120 21.80 37.52 13.08
CA HIS A 120 21.35 37.28 11.72
C HIS A 120 21.02 35.80 11.47
N VAL A 121 21.83 34.87 12.00
CA VAL A 121 21.54 33.42 11.92
C VAL A 121 20.27 33.07 12.69
N VAL A 122 20.07 33.63 13.89
CA VAL A 122 18.83 33.46 14.66
C VAL A 122 17.64 34.01 13.89
N TYR A 123 17.77 35.20 13.27
CA TYR A 123 16.70 35.77 12.45
C TYR A 123 16.34 34.89 11.26
N GLN A 124 17.32 34.37 10.51
CA GLN A 124 17.10 33.45 9.39
C GLN A 124 16.39 32.16 9.85
N HIS A 125 16.74 31.63 11.02
CA HIS A 125 16.04 30.47 11.59
C HIS A 125 14.60 30.77 12.00
N VAL A 126 14.35 31.90 12.65
CA VAL A 126 13.00 32.34 13.01
C VAL A 126 12.16 32.58 11.75
N GLU A 127 12.73 33.22 10.73
CA GLU A 127 12.06 33.46 9.44
C GLU A 127 11.69 32.15 8.74
N PHE A 128 12.61 31.18 8.71
CA PHE A 128 12.36 29.84 8.16
C PHE A 128 11.29 29.08 8.95
N MET A 129 11.38 29.10 10.28
CA MET A 129 10.40 28.45 11.17
C MET A 129 9.00 29.06 10.96
N MET A 130 8.92 30.38 10.86
CA MET A 130 7.65 31.09 10.63
C MET A 130 7.10 30.84 9.23
N CYS A 131 7.95 30.74 8.19
CA CYS A 131 7.51 30.30 6.86
C CYS A 131 6.96 28.88 6.89
N SER A 132 7.59 27.97 7.62
CA SER A 132 7.11 26.59 7.76
C SER A 132 5.77 26.51 8.51
N VAL A 133 5.60 27.31 9.57
CA VAL A 133 4.34 27.40 10.32
C VAL A 133 3.25 28.03 9.45
N ALA A 134 3.55 29.13 8.75
CA ALA A 134 2.61 29.79 7.85
C ALA A 134 2.21 28.88 6.69
N ALA A 135 3.14 28.10 6.12
CA ALA A 135 2.83 27.10 5.11
C ALA A 135 1.84 26.05 5.65
N ASN A 136 2.10 25.50 6.83
CA ASN A 136 1.22 24.49 7.45
C ASN A 136 -0.16 25.04 7.87
N VAL A 137 -0.26 26.33 8.21
CA VAL A 137 -1.53 26.97 8.62
C VAL A 137 -2.33 27.46 7.41
N LEU A 138 -1.67 27.94 6.35
CA LEU A 138 -2.32 28.47 5.14
C LEU A 138 -2.64 27.39 4.10
N THR A 139 -1.97 26.24 4.13
CA THR A 139 -2.48 25.07 3.43
C THR A 139 -3.57 24.46 4.32
N PRO A 140 -4.84 24.40 3.89
CA PRO A 140 -5.77 23.50 4.56
C PRO A 140 -5.11 22.12 4.55
N PRO A 141 -5.23 21.32 5.63
CA PRO A 141 -4.82 19.93 5.55
C PRO A 141 -5.53 19.38 4.32
N ILE A 142 -4.76 19.00 3.29
CA ILE A 142 -5.29 18.12 2.26
C ILE A 142 -5.67 16.90 3.07
N ALA A 143 -6.97 16.76 3.40
CA ALA A 143 -7.48 15.56 4.02
C ALA A 143 -6.86 14.43 3.21
N PRO A 144 -6.12 13.48 3.81
CA PRO A 144 -5.54 12.40 3.04
C PRO A 144 -6.72 11.77 2.31
N VAL A 145 -6.81 12.04 1.00
CA VAL A 145 -7.97 11.58 0.25
C VAL A 145 -7.70 10.11 0.10
N ASN A 146 -8.20 9.34 1.07
CA ASN A 146 -7.99 7.93 1.13
C ASN A 146 -8.85 7.31 0.03
N ARG A 147 -8.37 7.38 -1.22
CA ARG A 147 -9.02 6.85 -2.42
C ARG A 147 -8.69 5.38 -2.62
N ARG A 148 -8.50 4.64 -1.53
CA ARG A 148 -8.57 3.18 -1.57
C ARG A 148 -9.92 2.75 -2.18
N PRO A 149 -9.94 1.65 -2.95
CA PRO A 149 -11.12 1.10 -3.58
C PRO A 149 -12.31 1.07 -2.62
N LYS A 150 -13.50 1.32 -3.14
CA LYS A 150 -14.74 1.10 -2.39
C LYS A 150 -14.86 -0.37 -2.03
N ARG A 151 -14.50 -1.25 -2.97
CA ARG A 151 -14.70 -2.71 -2.85
C ARG A 151 -13.51 -3.50 -3.37
N ILE A 152 -13.21 -4.61 -2.69
CA ILE A 152 -12.28 -5.64 -3.17
C ILE A 152 -13.02 -6.97 -3.22
N PHE A 153 -13.08 -7.60 -4.38
CA PHE A 153 -13.69 -8.91 -4.58
C PHE A 153 -12.62 -9.97 -4.71
N LEU A 154 -12.71 -11.04 -3.94
CA LEU A 154 -11.93 -12.25 -4.12
C LEU A 154 -12.80 -13.28 -4.84
N VAL A 155 -12.35 -13.83 -5.97
CA VAL A 155 -13.14 -14.77 -6.77
C VAL A 155 -12.37 -16.07 -6.94
N ARG A 156 -12.98 -17.20 -6.56
CA ARG A 156 -12.40 -18.53 -6.84
C ARG A 156 -12.63 -18.87 -8.31
N HIS A 157 -11.64 -19.46 -8.96
CA HIS A 157 -11.84 -20.00 -10.32
C HIS A 157 -13.06 -20.94 -10.43
N GLY A 158 -13.64 -21.02 -11.63
CA GLY A 158 -14.70 -21.99 -11.96
C GLY A 158 -14.24 -23.44 -11.81
N GLU A 159 -15.17 -24.41 -11.89
CA GLU A 159 -14.82 -25.83 -11.82
C GLU A 159 -13.73 -26.20 -12.85
N SER A 160 -12.62 -26.78 -12.39
CA SER A 160 -11.53 -27.23 -13.25
C SER A 160 -11.58 -28.73 -13.50
N GLU A 161 -10.86 -29.18 -14.53
CA GLU A 161 -10.68 -30.60 -14.83
C GLU A 161 -10.14 -31.37 -13.60
N GLY A 162 -9.17 -30.78 -12.89
CA GLY A 162 -8.65 -31.37 -11.64
C GLY A 162 -9.61 -31.37 -10.45
N ASN A 163 -10.68 -30.57 -10.48
CA ASN A 163 -11.76 -30.68 -9.49
C ASN A 163 -12.65 -31.89 -9.76
N VAL A 164 -12.82 -32.26 -11.03
CA VAL A 164 -13.62 -33.41 -11.46
C VAL A 164 -12.82 -34.71 -11.38
N ASP A 165 -11.60 -34.73 -11.92
CA ASP A 165 -10.71 -35.88 -11.91
C ASP A 165 -9.34 -35.54 -11.33
N ARG A 166 -9.13 -35.97 -10.08
CA ARG A 166 -7.85 -35.80 -9.38
C ARG A 166 -6.71 -36.62 -10.00
N ASN A 167 -6.98 -37.62 -10.84
CA ASN A 167 -5.90 -38.39 -11.48
C ASN A 167 -5.10 -37.56 -12.49
N LEU A 168 -5.66 -36.47 -13.00
CA LEU A 168 -4.97 -35.57 -13.93
C LEU A 168 -3.71 -34.95 -13.32
N TYR A 169 -3.68 -34.74 -12.00
CA TYR A 169 -2.50 -34.24 -11.29
C TYR A 169 -1.25 -35.15 -11.38
N ARG A 170 -1.40 -36.37 -11.90
CA ARG A 170 -0.29 -37.32 -12.15
C ARG A 170 0.48 -37.00 -13.42
N VAL A 171 -0.18 -36.42 -14.41
CA VAL A 171 0.31 -36.32 -15.78
C VAL A 171 0.30 -34.88 -16.29
N LEU A 172 -0.57 -34.04 -15.73
CA LEU A 172 -0.65 -32.62 -16.02
C LEU A 172 -0.23 -31.81 -14.78
N PRO A 173 0.65 -30.82 -14.95
CA PRO A 173 1.02 -29.93 -13.85
C PRO A 173 -0.18 -29.05 -13.48
N ASP A 174 -0.35 -28.76 -12.18
CA ASP A 174 -1.53 -28.07 -11.63
C ASP A 174 -1.81 -26.73 -12.33
N ASN A 175 -0.77 -25.97 -12.66
CA ASN A 175 -0.90 -24.67 -13.31
C ASN A 175 -1.50 -24.73 -14.74
N LYS A 176 -1.51 -25.91 -15.36
CA LYS A 176 -2.03 -26.13 -16.73
C LYS A 176 -3.45 -26.67 -16.77
N LEU A 177 -4.00 -27.12 -15.65
CA LEU A 177 -5.38 -27.63 -15.62
C LEU A 177 -6.37 -26.53 -15.99
N GLU A 178 -7.27 -26.86 -16.90
CA GLU A 178 -8.23 -25.93 -17.48
C GLU A 178 -9.60 -26.01 -16.78
N LEU A 179 -10.49 -25.08 -17.11
CA LEU A 179 -11.89 -25.11 -16.71
C LEU A 179 -12.66 -26.17 -17.50
N THR A 180 -13.61 -26.81 -16.83
CA THR A 180 -14.65 -27.58 -17.52
C THR A 180 -15.64 -26.63 -18.20
N GLU A 181 -16.48 -27.14 -19.09
CA GLU A 181 -17.60 -26.36 -19.65
C GLU A 181 -18.55 -25.83 -18.58
N LYS A 182 -18.72 -26.58 -17.48
CA LYS A 182 -19.47 -26.10 -16.32
C LYS A 182 -18.72 -24.97 -15.61
N GLY A 183 -17.40 -25.07 -15.46
CA GLY A 183 -16.56 -24.02 -14.90
C GLY A 183 -16.59 -22.72 -15.70
N LYS A 184 -16.59 -22.79 -17.03
CA LYS A 184 -16.75 -21.62 -17.90
C LYS A 184 -18.09 -20.93 -17.68
N ARG A 185 -19.21 -21.69 -17.69
CA ARG A 185 -20.54 -21.15 -17.39
C ARG A 185 -20.63 -20.52 -15.99
N GLN A 186 -20.02 -21.15 -14.99
CA GLN A 186 -19.94 -20.58 -13.63
C GLN A 186 -19.21 -19.23 -13.62
N ALA A 187 -18.07 -19.13 -14.31
CA ALA A 187 -17.29 -17.90 -14.42
C ALA A 187 -18.05 -16.79 -15.17
N PHE A 188 -18.73 -17.14 -16.26
CA PHE A 188 -19.57 -16.23 -17.03
C PHE A 188 -20.69 -15.62 -16.16
N GLU A 189 -21.40 -16.45 -15.40
CA GLU A 189 -22.45 -15.97 -14.49
C GLU A 189 -21.89 -15.14 -13.32
N ALA A 190 -20.70 -15.47 -12.81
CA ALA A 190 -20.01 -14.64 -11.82
C ALA A 190 -19.66 -13.25 -12.39
N GLY A 191 -19.23 -13.17 -13.65
CA GLY A 191 -18.97 -11.92 -14.36
C GLY A 191 -20.21 -11.01 -14.46
N LYS A 192 -21.38 -11.59 -14.81
CA LYS A 192 -22.66 -10.85 -14.83
C LYS A 192 -23.01 -10.27 -13.47
N LYS A 193 -22.93 -11.09 -12.42
CA LYS A 193 -23.25 -10.65 -11.04
C LYS A 193 -22.34 -9.51 -10.59
N LEU A 194 -21.03 -9.64 -10.85
CA LEU A 194 -20.08 -8.57 -10.55
C LEU A 194 -20.38 -7.30 -11.34
N LYS A 195 -20.73 -7.38 -12.62
CA LYS A 195 -21.11 -6.21 -13.41
C LYS A 195 -22.36 -5.52 -12.86
N GLN A 196 -23.36 -6.30 -12.44
CA GLN A 196 -24.58 -5.75 -11.82
C GLN A 196 -24.27 -4.98 -10.54
N GLU A 197 -23.33 -5.49 -9.74
CA GLU A 197 -22.96 -4.85 -8.47
C GLU A 197 -22.01 -3.65 -8.67
N ILE A 198 -21.03 -3.76 -9.57
CA ILE A 198 -20.01 -2.73 -9.82
C ILE A 198 -20.56 -1.57 -10.68
N GLY A 199 -21.45 -1.86 -11.62
CA GLY A 199 -21.92 -0.86 -12.58
C GLY A 199 -20.80 -0.46 -13.56
N ASP A 200 -20.68 0.84 -13.84
CA ASP A 200 -19.68 1.41 -14.76
C ASP A 200 -18.45 2.00 -14.03
N GLU A 201 -18.29 1.69 -12.75
CA GLU A 201 -17.12 2.11 -11.97
C GLU A 201 -15.81 1.46 -12.46
N ASN A 202 -14.68 2.15 -12.25
CA ASN A 202 -13.36 1.67 -12.67
C ASN A 202 -12.95 0.38 -11.93
N VAL A 203 -12.48 -0.62 -12.67
CA VAL A 203 -12.08 -1.93 -12.11
C VAL A 203 -10.62 -2.28 -12.38
N LEU A 204 -9.89 -2.67 -11.34
CA LEU A 204 -8.59 -3.32 -11.45
C LEU A 204 -8.73 -4.82 -11.19
N PHE A 205 -8.52 -5.63 -12.22
CA PHE A 205 -8.48 -7.08 -12.10
C PHE A 205 -7.06 -7.55 -11.80
N TYR A 206 -6.91 -8.37 -10.77
CA TYR A 206 -5.74 -9.22 -10.56
C TYR A 206 -6.07 -10.66 -10.89
N VAL A 207 -5.12 -11.37 -11.50
CA VAL A 207 -5.30 -12.79 -11.84
C VAL A 207 -4.05 -13.61 -11.52
N SER A 208 -4.30 -14.82 -11.03
CA SER A 208 -3.27 -15.85 -10.88
C SER A 208 -2.81 -16.38 -12.25
N PRO A 209 -1.53 -16.76 -12.43
CA PRO A 209 -1.02 -17.22 -13.72
C PRO A 209 -1.50 -18.62 -14.16
N TYR A 210 -2.38 -19.26 -13.39
CA TYR A 210 -2.89 -20.60 -13.72
C TYR A 210 -3.92 -20.55 -14.84
N ALA A 211 -3.98 -21.59 -15.68
CA ALA A 211 -4.87 -21.64 -16.83
C ALA A 211 -6.34 -21.43 -16.43
N ARG A 212 -6.83 -22.19 -15.43
CA ARG A 212 -8.19 -22.05 -14.90
C ARG A 212 -8.56 -20.65 -14.39
N THR A 213 -7.65 -19.89 -13.79
CA THR A 213 -7.93 -18.53 -13.30
C THR A 213 -7.96 -17.52 -14.45
N ARG A 214 -7.07 -17.68 -15.44
CA ARG A 214 -7.09 -16.85 -16.66
C ARG A 214 -8.34 -17.09 -17.49
N GLN A 215 -8.75 -18.35 -17.65
CA GLN A 215 -10.00 -18.71 -18.32
C GLN A 215 -11.21 -18.17 -17.54
N THR A 216 -11.21 -18.26 -16.21
CA THR A 216 -12.28 -17.67 -15.38
C THR A 216 -12.40 -16.17 -15.63
N LEU A 217 -11.27 -15.44 -15.63
CA LEU A 217 -11.27 -14.01 -15.91
C LEU A 217 -11.79 -13.71 -17.33
N ALA A 218 -11.37 -14.48 -18.34
CA ALA A 218 -11.82 -14.28 -19.72
C ALA A 218 -13.35 -14.35 -19.84
N GLU A 219 -13.95 -15.40 -19.28
CA GLU A 219 -15.42 -15.57 -19.26
C GLU A 219 -16.12 -14.44 -18.47
N MET A 220 -15.54 -14.01 -17.36
CA MET A 220 -16.09 -12.90 -16.56
C MET A 220 -16.07 -11.57 -17.32
N LEU A 221 -14.98 -11.28 -18.04
CA LEU A 221 -14.83 -10.06 -18.83
C LEU A 221 -15.78 -10.05 -20.03
N GLU A 222 -15.95 -11.20 -20.70
CA GLU A 222 -16.91 -11.38 -21.77
C GLU A 222 -18.35 -11.12 -21.28
N ALA A 223 -18.72 -11.74 -20.15
CA ALA A 223 -20.06 -11.62 -19.59
C ALA A 223 -20.37 -10.23 -19.03
N GLY A 224 -19.39 -9.61 -18.36
CA GLY A 224 -19.56 -8.33 -17.67
C GLY A 224 -19.45 -7.12 -18.59
N ALA A 225 -18.85 -7.24 -19.78
CA ALA A 225 -18.66 -6.14 -20.73
C ALA A 225 -18.16 -4.85 -20.04
N PHE A 226 -17.18 -4.99 -19.14
CA PHE A 226 -16.60 -3.87 -18.39
C PHE A 226 -15.97 -2.87 -19.37
N ARG A 227 -16.28 -1.58 -19.21
CA ARG A 227 -15.79 -0.52 -20.11
C ARG A 227 -14.42 -0.03 -19.69
N ASP A 228 -14.30 0.36 -18.43
CA ASP A 228 -13.08 0.93 -17.86
C ASP A 228 -12.46 -0.05 -16.86
N TYR A 229 -11.58 -0.91 -17.38
CA TYR A 229 -10.86 -1.87 -16.56
C TYR A 229 -9.39 -2.00 -16.95
N SER A 230 -8.58 -2.44 -15.98
CA SER A 230 -7.20 -2.85 -16.17
C SER A 230 -7.01 -4.28 -15.65
N VAL A 231 -6.05 -5.01 -16.20
CA VAL A 231 -5.73 -6.38 -15.78
C VAL A 231 -4.25 -6.48 -15.43
N MET A 232 -3.96 -7.09 -14.29
CA MET A 232 -2.61 -7.38 -13.83
C MET A 232 -2.49 -8.84 -13.42
N GLU A 233 -1.50 -9.54 -13.97
CA GLU A 233 -1.17 -10.87 -13.49
C GLU A 233 -0.20 -10.79 -12.31
N ASN A 234 -0.41 -11.60 -11.26
CA ASN A 234 0.51 -11.67 -10.13
C ASN A 234 0.80 -13.12 -9.69
N PRO A 235 2.07 -13.58 -9.73
CA PRO A 235 2.44 -14.94 -9.35
C PRO A 235 2.25 -15.26 -7.86
N HIS A 236 2.07 -14.24 -7.00
CA HIS A 236 1.75 -14.45 -5.59
C HIS A 236 0.31 -14.96 -5.39
N LEU A 237 -0.54 -14.96 -6.43
CA LEU A 237 -1.92 -15.45 -6.38
C LEU A 237 -2.06 -16.92 -6.77
N ARG A 238 -0.98 -17.71 -6.86
CA ARG A 238 -1.06 -19.15 -7.16
C ARG A 238 -1.67 -19.94 -6.01
N GLU A 239 -2.29 -21.08 -6.32
CA GLU A 239 -2.74 -22.02 -5.28
C GLU A 239 -1.54 -22.62 -4.53
N GLN A 240 -1.79 -23.23 -3.36
CA GLN A 240 -0.79 -24.01 -2.63
C GLN A 240 -0.19 -25.08 -3.53
N GLU A 241 1.13 -25.08 -3.62
CA GLU A 241 1.87 -26.08 -4.37
C GLU A 241 1.90 -27.40 -3.58
N PHE A 242 1.49 -28.51 -4.21
CA PHE A 242 1.52 -29.85 -3.59
C PHE A 242 2.62 -30.73 -4.20
N GLY A 243 3.70 -30.11 -4.71
CA GLY A 243 4.73 -30.77 -5.51
C GLY A 243 4.46 -30.73 -7.01
N ASN A 244 5.40 -31.25 -7.81
CA ASN A 244 5.32 -31.19 -9.28
C ASN A 244 4.18 -32.03 -9.86
N PHE A 245 4.02 -33.26 -9.38
CA PHE A 245 2.97 -34.21 -9.75
C PHE A 245 2.51 -34.96 -8.50
N GLN A 246 1.22 -35.34 -8.45
CA GLN A 246 0.62 -35.97 -7.28
C GLN A 246 0.31 -37.45 -7.58
N ASP A 247 1.03 -38.36 -6.92
CA ASP A 247 0.77 -39.81 -6.97
C ASP A 247 -0.34 -40.18 -5.99
N PRO A 248 -1.51 -40.71 -6.44
CA PRO A 248 -2.62 -41.06 -5.56
C PRO A 248 -2.24 -41.98 -4.40
N LYS A 249 -1.32 -42.94 -4.63
CA LYS A 249 -0.91 -43.89 -3.58
C LYS A 249 -0.18 -43.22 -2.43
N LYS A 250 0.57 -42.15 -2.72
CA LYS A 250 1.26 -41.36 -1.71
C LYS A 250 0.37 -40.26 -1.15
N PHE A 251 -0.57 -39.77 -1.96
CA PHE A 251 -1.49 -38.69 -1.57
C PHE A 251 -2.37 -39.06 -0.38
N ASP A 252 -2.84 -40.31 -0.29
CA ASP A 252 -3.63 -40.77 0.87
C ASP A 252 -2.81 -40.74 2.17
N HIS A 253 -1.54 -41.13 2.09
CA HIS A 253 -0.62 -41.07 3.22
C HIS A 253 -0.39 -39.62 3.66
N TYR A 254 -0.06 -38.73 2.74
CA TYR A 254 0.14 -37.31 3.03
C TYR A 254 -1.14 -36.62 3.51
N THR A 255 -2.31 -37.04 3.02
CA THR A 255 -3.60 -36.50 3.48
C THR A 255 -3.81 -36.80 4.96
N LYS A 256 -3.51 -38.04 5.40
CA LYS A 256 -3.59 -38.41 6.83
C LYS A 256 -2.59 -37.67 7.70
N GLU A 257 -1.36 -37.50 7.21
CA GLU A 257 -0.36 -36.67 7.91
C GLU A 257 -0.81 -35.22 8.04
N ARG A 258 -1.38 -34.66 6.97
CA ARG A 258 -1.93 -33.31 6.93
C ARG A 258 -3.11 -33.15 7.88
N GLU A 259 -4.01 -34.13 7.97
CA GLU A 259 -5.11 -34.14 8.93
C GLU A 259 -4.61 -34.11 10.38
N THR A 260 -3.51 -34.81 10.66
CA THR A 260 -2.91 -34.88 12.00
C THR A 260 -2.15 -33.59 12.36
N CYS A 261 -1.39 -33.04 11.41
CA CYS A 261 -0.55 -31.85 11.61
C CYS A 261 -1.34 -30.53 11.51
N GLY A 262 -2.50 -30.55 10.85
CA GLY A 262 -3.24 -29.37 10.46
C GLY A 262 -2.75 -28.82 9.12
N TRP A 263 -3.69 -28.45 8.25
CA TRP A 263 -3.35 -28.06 6.88
C TRP A 263 -2.52 -26.77 6.78
N PHE A 264 -2.54 -25.93 7.82
CA PHE A 264 -1.76 -24.69 7.85
C PHE A 264 -0.26 -24.95 8.00
N TYR A 265 0.12 -25.94 8.82
CA TYR A 265 1.52 -26.23 9.15
C TYR A 265 2.13 -27.33 8.29
N HIS A 266 1.33 -28.28 7.82
CA HIS A 266 1.83 -29.40 7.03
C HIS A 266 2.40 -28.91 5.69
N ARG A 267 3.64 -29.31 5.40
CA ARG A 267 4.32 -29.05 4.13
C ARG A 267 4.40 -30.35 3.33
N MET A 268 3.78 -30.37 2.15
CA MET A 268 3.92 -31.50 1.23
C MET A 268 5.38 -31.62 0.74
N PRO A 269 5.89 -32.83 0.49
CA PRO A 269 7.20 -33.00 -0.12
C PRO A 269 7.31 -32.28 -1.47
N GLY A 270 8.25 -31.33 -1.57
CA GLY A 270 8.44 -30.51 -2.76
C GLY A 270 7.33 -29.49 -3.03
N GLY A 271 6.44 -29.25 -2.06
CA GLY A 271 5.37 -28.26 -2.13
C GLY A 271 5.47 -27.17 -1.05
N GLU A 272 4.40 -26.41 -0.91
CA GLU A 272 4.21 -25.36 0.09
C GLU A 272 3.40 -25.87 1.29
N SER A 273 3.59 -25.24 2.45
CA SER A 273 2.65 -25.26 3.56
C SER A 273 1.64 -24.10 3.47
N GLY A 274 0.58 -24.13 4.29
CA GLY A 274 -0.29 -22.96 4.45
C GLY A 274 0.48 -21.73 4.97
N ALA A 275 1.45 -21.91 5.87
CA ALA A 275 2.29 -20.83 6.35
C ALA A 275 3.16 -20.19 5.24
N ASP A 276 3.66 -20.98 4.29
CA ASP A 276 4.40 -20.46 3.13
C ASP A 276 3.47 -19.59 2.24
N LEU A 277 2.26 -20.09 1.97
CA LEU A 277 1.25 -19.36 1.20
C LEU A 277 0.78 -18.09 1.93
N TYR A 278 0.67 -18.10 3.26
CA TYR A 278 0.35 -16.92 4.07
C TYR A 278 1.36 -15.79 3.87
N THR A 279 2.66 -16.11 3.90
CA THR A 279 3.74 -15.14 3.61
C THR A 279 3.58 -14.55 2.20
N ARG A 280 3.26 -15.39 1.22
CA ARG A 280 3.02 -14.97 -0.17
C ARG A 280 1.76 -14.10 -0.31
N ALA A 281 0.69 -14.41 0.41
CA ALA A 281 -0.52 -13.58 0.48
C ALA A 281 -0.22 -12.18 1.09
N HIS A 282 0.64 -12.11 2.10
CA HIS A 282 1.10 -10.84 2.66
C HIS A 282 1.84 -9.99 1.62
N LEU A 283 2.78 -10.57 0.87
CA LEU A 283 3.51 -9.86 -0.19
C LEU A 283 2.58 -9.36 -1.31
N PHE A 284 1.54 -10.14 -1.64
CA PHE A 284 0.52 -9.71 -2.59
C PHE A 284 -0.26 -8.49 -2.09
N LEU A 285 -0.73 -8.50 -0.83
CA LEU A 285 -1.46 -7.37 -0.24
C LEU A 285 -0.64 -6.08 -0.24
N GLU A 286 0.66 -6.16 0.06
CA GLU A 286 1.58 -5.02 -0.04
C GLU A 286 1.66 -4.47 -1.46
N THR A 287 1.68 -5.36 -2.46
CA THR A 287 1.70 -4.96 -3.88
C THR A 287 0.39 -4.30 -4.29
N LEU A 288 -0.74 -4.91 -3.92
CA LEU A 288 -2.09 -4.42 -4.21
C LEU A 288 -2.27 -2.97 -3.73
N PHE A 289 -1.99 -2.71 -2.46
CA PHE A 289 -2.22 -1.36 -1.91
C PHE A 289 -1.23 -0.34 -2.48
N LYS A 290 0.03 -0.73 -2.77
CA LYS A 290 0.97 0.16 -3.47
C LYS A 290 0.52 0.49 -4.88
N ASP A 291 -0.02 -0.46 -5.62
CA ASP A 291 -0.51 -0.24 -6.98
C ASP A 291 -1.74 0.67 -6.96
N VAL A 292 -2.69 0.42 -6.08
CA VAL A 292 -3.85 1.30 -5.83
C VAL A 292 -3.42 2.73 -5.50
N ASP A 293 -2.46 2.88 -4.59
CA ASP A 293 -1.98 4.19 -4.15
C ASP A 293 -1.35 5.01 -5.28
N ARG A 294 -0.82 4.35 -6.33
CA ARG A 294 -0.30 5.05 -7.53
C ARG A 294 -1.40 5.71 -8.37
N PHE A 295 -2.60 5.15 -8.36
CA PHE A 295 -3.74 5.68 -9.12
C PHE A 295 -4.60 6.64 -8.28
N SER A 296 -4.41 6.65 -6.96
CA SER A 296 -5.06 7.57 -6.03
C SER A 296 -4.84 9.03 -6.42
N GLY A 297 -5.92 9.82 -6.41
CA GLY A 297 -5.88 11.25 -6.71
C GLY A 297 -6.01 11.61 -8.20
N THR A 298 -6.04 10.62 -9.09
CA THR A 298 -6.18 10.81 -10.55
C THR A 298 -7.60 10.49 -11.04
N ASP A 299 -7.91 10.86 -12.29
CA ASP A 299 -9.15 10.44 -12.97
C ASP A 299 -9.18 8.92 -13.28
N GLN A 300 -8.05 8.23 -13.06
CA GLN A 300 -7.90 6.78 -13.18
C GLN A 300 -7.98 6.08 -11.81
N ALA A 301 -8.52 6.75 -10.79
CA ALA A 301 -8.68 6.15 -9.47
C ALA A 301 -9.45 4.84 -9.56
N VAL A 302 -8.88 3.79 -8.95
CA VAL A 302 -9.47 2.45 -8.92
C VAL A 302 -10.56 2.43 -7.85
N GLU A 303 -11.80 2.21 -8.27
CA GLU A 303 -12.95 2.14 -7.36
C GLU A 303 -13.20 0.70 -6.90
N ASN A 304 -12.89 -0.28 -7.74
CA ASN A 304 -13.11 -1.69 -7.46
C ASN A 304 -11.87 -2.50 -7.82
N VAL A 305 -11.54 -3.48 -6.97
CA VAL A 305 -10.51 -4.48 -7.29
C VAL A 305 -11.18 -5.84 -7.35
N VAL A 306 -10.86 -6.64 -8.36
CA VAL A 306 -11.33 -8.03 -8.48
C VAL A 306 -10.13 -8.96 -8.59
N ILE A 307 -9.99 -9.90 -7.66
CA ILE A 307 -8.84 -10.81 -7.57
C ILE A 307 -9.32 -12.23 -7.91
N VAL A 308 -9.01 -12.70 -9.12
CA VAL A 308 -9.35 -14.04 -9.59
C VAL A 308 -8.23 -15.02 -9.22
N THR A 309 -8.52 -15.92 -8.27
CA THR A 309 -7.54 -16.78 -7.61
C THR A 309 -8.16 -18.14 -7.18
N HIS A 310 -7.61 -18.77 -6.14
CA HIS A 310 -7.93 -20.13 -5.71
C HIS A 310 -8.45 -20.17 -4.27
N GLY A 311 -9.06 -21.29 -3.89
CA GLY A 311 -9.82 -21.40 -2.65
C GLY A 311 -8.98 -21.19 -1.39
N LEU A 312 -7.80 -21.81 -1.32
CA LEU A 312 -6.95 -21.61 -0.13
C LEU A 312 -6.24 -20.25 -0.16
N THR A 313 -5.85 -19.76 -1.35
CA THR A 313 -5.31 -18.40 -1.48
C THR A 313 -6.28 -17.33 -0.96
N MET A 314 -7.57 -17.41 -1.28
CA MET A 314 -8.59 -16.47 -0.77
C MET A 314 -8.65 -16.50 0.76
N ARG A 315 -8.70 -17.70 1.35
CA ARG A 315 -8.70 -17.90 2.79
C ARG A 315 -7.51 -17.24 3.48
N LEU A 316 -6.30 -17.39 2.93
CA LEU A 316 -5.11 -16.80 3.53
C LEU A 316 -4.96 -15.30 3.26
N ILE A 317 -5.53 -14.77 2.18
CA ILE A 317 -5.70 -13.32 2.00
C ILE A 317 -6.60 -12.76 3.10
N CYS A 318 -7.76 -13.37 3.36
CA CYS A 318 -8.65 -12.96 4.45
C CYS A 318 -7.98 -13.08 5.82
N MET A 319 -7.33 -14.22 6.10
CA MET A 319 -6.59 -14.41 7.33
C MET A 319 -5.56 -13.30 7.56
N ARG A 320 -4.76 -13.00 6.54
CA ARG A 320 -3.73 -11.95 6.65
C ARG A 320 -4.32 -10.56 6.80
N TYR A 321 -5.39 -10.25 6.07
CA TYR A 321 -5.99 -8.93 6.05
C TYR A 321 -6.76 -8.62 7.33
N PHE A 322 -7.64 -9.53 7.76
CA PHE A 322 -8.49 -9.36 8.93
C PHE A 322 -7.83 -9.80 10.25
N GLY A 323 -6.61 -10.37 10.18
CA GLY A 323 -5.89 -10.84 11.36
C GLY A 323 -6.50 -12.08 12.00
N TRP A 324 -7.23 -12.90 11.22
CA TRP A 324 -7.83 -14.12 11.75
C TRP A 324 -6.76 -15.09 12.24
N SER A 325 -7.07 -15.75 13.35
CA SER A 325 -6.23 -16.80 13.93
C SER A 325 -6.14 -18.04 13.02
N VAL A 326 -5.09 -18.84 13.25
CA VAL A 326 -4.91 -20.12 12.55
C VAL A 326 -6.06 -21.08 12.87
N GLU A 327 -6.60 -21.02 14.08
CA GLU A 327 -7.71 -21.85 14.53
C GLU A 327 -9.01 -21.47 13.84
N TYR A 328 -9.30 -20.17 13.71
CA TYR A 328 -10.46 -19.70 12.96
C TYR A 328 -10.36 -20.05 11.48
N ILE A 329 -9.24 -19.72 10.82
CA ILE A 329 -9.15 -19.96 9.38
C ILE A 329 -9.26 -21.45 9.07
N GLN A 330 -8.77 -22.34 9.92
CA GLN A 330 -8.90 -23.78 9.73
C GLN A 330 -10.36 -24.25 9.69
N GLN A 331 -11.27 -23.54 10.36
CA GLN A 331 -12.72 -23.81 10.34
C GLN A 331 -13.43 -23.20 9.13
N VAL A 332 -12.90 -22.12 8.54
CA VAL A 332 -13.52 -21.50 7.36
C VAL A 332 -13.52 -22.47 6.19
N ARG A 333 -14.69 -22.78 5.63
CA ARG A 333 -14.79 -23.64 4.45
C ARG A 333 -14.20 -22.92 3.23
N PRO A 334 -13.54 -23.66 2.32
CA PRO A 334 -13.12 -23.07 1.05
C PRO A 334 -14.35 -22.59 0.26
N PRO A 335 -14.27 -21.43 -0.41
CA PRO A 335 -15.36 -20.93 -1.25
C PRO A 335 -15.66 -21.91 -2.37
N ALA A 336 -16.91 -22.02 -2.82
CA ALA A 336 -17.30 -22.81 -3.98
C ALA A 336 -16.67 -22.28 -5.27
N ASN A 337 -16.67 -23.08 -6.33
CA ASN A 337 -16.16 -22.65 -7.63
C ASN A 337 -16.95 -21.44 -8.16
N ALA A 338 -16.25 -20.42 -8.65
CA ALA A 338 -16.80 -19.12 -9.06
C ALA A 338 -17.53 -18.32 -7.95
N GLU A 339 -17.39 -18.70 -6.68
CA GLU A 339 -17.87 -17.90 -5.56
C GLU A 339 -16.98 -16.68 -5.34
N SER A 340 -17.61 -15.56 -4.97
CA SER A 340 -16.94 -14.29 -4.67
C SER A 340 -17.12 -13.90 -3.21
N TRP A 341 -16.04 -13.46 -2.55
CA TRP A 341 -16.07 -12.81 -1.24
C TRP A 341 -15.77 -11.32 -1.39
N LYS A 342 -16.59 -10.48 -0.79
CA LYS A 342 -16.51 -9.03 -0.92
C LYS A 342 -15.96 -8.38 0.33
N PHE A 343 -14.95 -7.55 0.16
CA PHE A 343 -14.46 -6.62 1.16
C PHE A 343 -15.08 -5.26 0.84
N GLU A 344 -15.84 -4.70 1.78
CA GLU A 344 -16.47 -3.39 1.66
C GLU A 344 -15.69 -2.41 2.53
N LYS A 345 -15.38 -1.23 1.99
CA LYS A 345 -14.64 -0.21 2.74
C LYS A 345 -15.51 0.33 3.88
N ALA A 346 -14.95 0.39 5.09
CA ALA A 346 -15.64 0.98 6.23
C ALA A 346 -15.73 2.51 6.09
N ASP A 347 -16.85 3.11 6.51
CA ASP A 347 -17.14 4.55 6.34
C ASP A 347 -16.20 5.46 7.16
N ASP A 348 -15.63 4.94 8.25
CA ASP A 348 -14.90 5.68 9.28
C ASP A 348 -13.42 5.28 9.44
N VAL A 349 -12.96 4.22 8.76
CA VAL A 349 -11.59 3.68 8.88
C VAL A 349 -10.92 3.51 7.51
N THR A 350 -9.59 3.51 7.48
CA THR A 350 -8.79 3.20 6.27
C THR A 350 -8.81 1.71 5.85
N GLY A 351 -9.73 0.92 6.42
CA GLY A 351 -9.80 -0.54 6.31
C GLY A 351 -11.05 -1.03 5.57
N TYR A 352 -11.15 -2.35 5.43
CA TYR A 352 -12.32 -3.02 4.88
C TYR A 352 -12.91 -3.98 5.90
N GLU A 353 -14.20 -4.25 5.76
CA GLU A 353 -14.93 -5.31 6.43
C GLU A 353 -15.29 -6.40 5.43
N LEU A 354 -15.38 -7.66 5.88
CA LEU A 354 -15.85 -8.75 5.03
C LEU A 354 -17.38 -8.72 4.96
N ALA A 355 -17.92 -8.28 3.83
CA ALA A 355 -19.35 -8.17 3.59
C ALA A 355 -20.02 -9.49 3.14
N THR A 356 -19.25 -10.57 3.01
CA THR A 356 -19.76 -11.89 2.62
C THR A 356 -19.64 -12.86 3.79
N ASP A 357 -20.75 -13.49 4.15
CA ASP A 357 -20.77 -14.51 5.19
C ASP A 357 -19.97 -15.74 4.77
N VAL A 358 -19.02 -16.15 5.61
CA VAL A 358 -18.22 -17.36 5.39
C VAL A 358 -18.80 -18.53 6.16
N SER A 359 -18.87 -19.68 5.51
CA SER A 359 -19.34 -20.92 6.14
C SER A 359 -18.24 -21.58 6.97
N LEU A 360 -18.58 -22.11 8.15
CA LEU A 360 -17.65 -22.85 9.01
C LEU A 360 -17.85 -24.37 8.92
N SER A 361 -16.80 -25.16 9.19
CA SER A 361 -16.83 -26.63 9.07
C SER A 361 -17.60 -27.35 10.17
N SER A 362 -17.63 -26.82 11.41
CA SER A 362 -18.30 -27.44 12.55
C SER A 362 -19.02 -26.42 13.44
N PRO A 363 -20.14 -26.79 14.11
CA PRO A 363 -20.79 -25.94 15.12
C PRO A 363 -19.92 -25.63 16.35
N GLU A 364 -18.95 -26.49 16.69
CA GLU A 364 -17.95 -26.21 17.74
C GLU A 364 -17.06 -24.99 17.40
N ALA A 365 -17.15 -24.46 16.17
CA ALA A 365 -16.53 -23.23 15.75
C ALA A 365 -17.23 -21.98 16.30
N ASP A 366 -18.40 -22.06 16.93
CA ASP A 366 -19.14 -20.89 17.43
C ASP A 366 -18.30 -20.07 18.44
N LEU A 367 -17.56 -20.74 19.34
CA LEU A 367 -16.64 -20.10 20.28
C LEU A 367 -15.38 -19.51 19.63
N ILE A 368 -15.00 -20.05 18.47
CA ILE A 368 -13.88 -19.56 17.65
C ILE A 368 -14.36 -18.38 16.78
N ALA A 369 -15.65 -18.35 16.44
CA ALA A 369 -16.29 -17.35 15.61
C ALA A 369 -16.66 -16.07 16.36
N GLU A 370 -16.85 -16.14 17.69
CA GLU A 370 -17.07 -14.95 18.54
C GLU A 370 -15.92 -13.94 18.45
N ASP A 371 -14.67 -14.43 18.44
CA ASP A 371 -13.47 -13.61 18.21
C ASP A 371 -12.49 -14.33 17.27
N PRO A 372 -12.67 -14.17 15.94
CA PRO A 372 -11.84 -14.82 14.93
C PRO A 372 -10.34 -14.56 15.09
N SER A 373 -9.97 -13.36 15.58
CA SER A 373 -8.58 -12.90 15.71
C SER A 373 -7.93 -13.38 16.99
N ASN A 374 -8.69 -13.55 18.08
CA ASN A 374 -8.18 -14.00 19.37
C ASN A 374 -8.63 -15.41 19.78
N ALA A 375 -9.17 -16.24 18.88
CA ALA A 375 -9.58 -17.60 19.22
C ALA A 375 -8.47 -18.43 19.91
N TRP A 376 -7.19 -18.14 19.63
CA TRP A 376 -6.04 -18.74 20.31
C TRP A 376 -6.00 -18.45 21.82
N GLN A 377 -6.49 -17.29 22.28
CA GLN A 377 -6.55 -16.92 23.70
C GLN A 377 -7.58 -17.80 24.43
N THR A 378 -8.78 -17.94 23.86
CA THR A 378 -9.85 -18.79 24.40
C THR A 378 -9.38 -20.24 24.57
N LEU A 379 -8.64 -20.76 23.60
CA LEU A 379 -8.07 -22.10 23.66
C LEU A 379 -6.92 -22.22 24.68
N THR A 380 -6.07 -21.19 24.77
CA THR A 380 -4.98 -21.13 25.75
C THR A 380 -5.54 -21.10 27.17
N GLU A 381 -6.64 -20.38 27.42
CA GLU A 381 -7.29 -20.35 28.72
C GLU A 381 -7.86 -21.71 29.09
N ARG A 382 -8.51 -22.42 28.14
CA ARG A 382 -8.94 -23.82 28.35
C ARG A 382 -7.77 -24.73 28.70
N TRP A 383 -6.65 -24.58 28.01
CA TRP A 383 -5.45 -25.37 28.29
C TRP A 383 -4.87 -25.06 29.67
N ARG A 384 -4.79 -23.77 30.05
CA ARG A 384 -4.41 -23.34 31.39
C ARG A 384 -5.33 -23.95 32.45
N ARG A 385 -6.65 -23.85 32.30
CA ARG A 385 -7.63 -24.43 33.23
C ARG A 385 -7.42 -25.94 33.40
N ARG A 386 -7.36 -26.70 32.29
CA ARG A 386 -7.08 -28.15 32.33
C ARG A 386 -5.75 -28.49 32.99
N PHE A 387 -4.69 -27.71 32.73
CA PHE A 387 -3.37 -27.93 33.32
C PHE A 387 -3.37 -27.70 34.83
N PHE A 388 -4.03 -26.63 35.30
CA PHE A 388 -4.12 -26.33 36.73
C PHE A 388 -5.11 -27.24 37.46
N GLU A 389 -6.25 -27.61 36.85
CA GLU A 389 -7.20 -28.58 37.41
C GLU A 389 -6.57 -29.97 37.56
N LYS A 390 -5.80 -30.45 36.57
CA LYS A 390 -5.05 -31.71 36.70
C LYS A 390 -3.97 -31.68 37.79
N LYS A 391 -3.37 -30.52 38.07
CA LYS A 391 -2.40 -30.36 39.17
C LYS A 391 -3.05 -30.24 40.55
N MET A 392 -4.31 -29.80 40.62
CA MET A 392 -5.07 -29.68 41.87
C MET A 392 -5.90 -30.93 42.22
N SER A 393 -5.98 -31.93 41.32
CA SER A 393 -6.48 -33.26 41.68
C SER A 393 -5.59 -33.84 42.78
N PRO A 394 -6.12 -34.15 43.98
CA PRO A 394 -5.34 -34.86 44.98
C PRO A 394 -4.86 -36.16 44.36
N ARG A 395 -3.55 -36.45 44.46
CA ARG A 395 -3.08 -37.82 44.23
C ARG A 395 -3.88 -38.69 45.19
N ARG A 396 -4.76 -39.56 44.68
CA ARG A 396 -5.41 -40.58 45.50
C ARG A 396 -4.27 -41.35 46.19
N ALA A 397 -4.20 -41.19 47.52
CA ALA A 397 -3.24 -41.83 48.39
C ALA A 397 -3.55 -43.32 48.53
#